data_AF-A0A7V7BPB8-F1
#
_entry.id   AF-A0A7V7BPB8-F1
#
_cell.length_a   1.000
_cell.length_b   1.000
_cell.length_c   1.000
_cell.angle_alpha   90.00
_cell.angle_beta   90.00
_cell.angle_gamma   90.00
#
_symmetry.space_group_name_H-M   'P 1'
#
loop_
_entity.id
_entity.type
_entity.pdbx_description
1 polymer ?
#
loop_
_entity_poly.entity_id
_entity_poly.type
_entity_poly.pdbx_seq_one_letter_code
_entity_poly.pdbx_strand_id
1 'polypeptide(L)'
;MKILIIGIACIMIVGVFVGTFFFEKHSGVITVVPNQAIEIHDSKKSEPIQSDPLQPIYEDYEDDSIGYSLQNNQLQITFNRGNEWIVVPVEKEKLFEGEYSGNKKELIENSYILTQKRASFLYSDGTSPNGKSIKLIYSQDQGKTWEDTIVTENYPPIRFRKVEFLNESFGYVIISGDRTMSQEWTTVYITKDGGNQWKETTHSNVTRLIADGGFVDESTGFLSFGILNPEEPSLYATQDGGDSWSEADIYIPEKYHKIFVIAEVPFKEEDYLAVYINQGPNGDYQGGKVKGKFISNDNGNTWKFSMEVIPNETDI
;
A
#
# COMPACT_ATOMS: atom_id res chain seq x y z
N MET A 1 -35.28 -24.55 -48.32
CA MET A 1 -34.50 -24.24 -47.09
C MET A 1 -34.47 -25.35 -46.04
N LYS A 2 -35.34 -26.38 -46.05
CA LYS A 2 -35.25 -27.49 -45.07
C LYS A 2 -34.18 -28.56 -45.39
N ILE A 3 -33.85 -28.78 -46.67
CA ILE A 3 -32.86 -29.79 -47.08
C ILE A 3 -31.40 -29.32 -46.81
N LEU A 4 -31.15 -28.01 -46.82
CA LEU A 4 -29.82 -27.44 -46.53
C LEU A 4 -29.45 -27.47 -45.04
N ILE A 5 -30.43 -27.38 -44.13
CA ILE A 5 -30.20 -27.44 -42.68
C ILE A 5 -29.94 -28.88 -42.18
N ILE A 6 -30.54 -29.90 -42.82
CA ILE A 6 -30.32 -31.30 -42.44
C ILE A 6 -28.89 -31.76 -42.82
N GLY A 7 -28.35 -31.26 -43.93
CA GLY A 7 -26.97 -31.57 -44.35
C GLY A 7 -25.90 -31.07 -43.37
N ILE A 8 -26.09 -29.90 -42.77
CA ILE A 8 -25.13 -29.29 -41.83
C ILE A 8 -25.18 -30.00 -40.46
N ALA A 9 -26.37 -30.41 -40.03
CA ALA A 9 -26.54 -31.16 -38.77
C ALA A 9 -25.87 -32.56 -38.81
N CYS A 10 -25.93 -33.26 -39.95
CA CYS A 10 -25.29 -34.57 -40.10
C CYS A 10 -23.74 -34.49 -40.08
N ILE A 11 -23.14 -33.41 -40.58
CA ILE A 11 -21.69 -33.23 -40.59
C ILE A 11 -21.15 -32.95 -39.18
N MET A 12 -21.87 -32.21 -38.34
CA MET A 12 -21.45 -31.97 -36.95
C MET A 12 -21.52 -33.24 -36.08
N ILE A 13 -22.49 -34.12 -36.31
CA ILE A 13 -22.60 -35.39 -35.56
C ILE A 13 -21.43 -36.33 -35.89
N VAL A 14 -21.04 -36.43 -37.17
CA VAL A 14 -19.89 -37.27 -37.58
C VAL A 14 -18.57 -36.74 -36.99
N GLY A 15 -18.40 -35.42 -36.89
CA GLY A 15 -17.22 -34.81 -36.28
C GLY A 15 -17.06 -35.14 -34.78
N VAL A 16 -18.16 -35.19 -34.03
CA VAL A 16 -18.15 -35.55 -32.61
C VAL A 16 -17.79 -37.03 -32.41
N PHE A 17 -18.31 -37.94 -33.25
CA PHE A 17 -17.98 -39.38 -33.17
C PHE A 17 -16.53 -39.70 -33.55
N VAL A 18 -15.95 -38.99 -34.52
CA VAL A 18 -14.53 -39.17 -34.88
C VAL A 18 -13.61 -38.61 -33.78
N GLY A 19 -13.99 -37.49 -33.16
CA GLY A 19 -13.24 -36.88 -32.05
C GLY A 19 -13.18 -37.77 -30.81
N THR A 20 -14.30 -38.38 -30.40
CA THR A 20 -14.32 -39.32 -29.26
C THR A 20 -13.56 -40.60 -29.55
N PHE A 21 -13.62 -41.13 -30.77
CA PHE A 21 -12.85 -42.32 -31.15
C PHE A 21 -11.32 -42.08 -31.10
N PHE A 22 -10.85 -40.89 -31.48
CA PHE A 22 -9.44 -40.52 -31.35
C PHE A 22 -9.02 -40.27 -29.89
N PHE A 23 -9.92 -39.73 -29.05
CA PHE A 23 -9.66 -39.48 -27.63
C PHE A 23 -9.62 -40.77 -26.80
N GLU A 24 -10.49 -41.75 -27.09
CA GLU A 24 -10.43 -43.09 -26.49
C GLU A 24 -9.19 -43.87 -26.91
N LYS A 25 -8.73 -43.73 -28.16
CA LYS A 25 -7.51 -44.41 -28.64
C LYS A 25 -6.22 -43.85 -28.01
N HIS A 26 -6.25 -42.62 -27.50
CA HIS A 26 -5.09 -41.98 -26.85
C HIS A 26 -5.12 -42.00 -25.32
N SER A 27 -6.15 -42.59 -24.70
CA SER A 27 -6.18 -42.83 -23.26
C SER A 27 -5.53 -44.17 -22.94
N GLY A 28 -4.19 -44.20 -22.97
CA GLY A 28 -3.39 -45.37 -22.61
C GLY A 28 -3.55 -45.70 -21.13
N VAL A 29 -4.25 -46.79 -20.83
CA VAL A 29 -4.30 -47.44 -19.52
C VAL A 29 -2.90 -47.90 -19.13
N ILE A 30 -2.42 -47.46 -17.95
CA ILE A 30 -1.22 -48.01 -17.32
C ILE A 30 -1.57 -49.41 -16.82
N THR A 31 -1.11 -50.43 -17.55
CA THR A 31 -1.07 -51.81 -17.06
C THR A 31 0.20 -52.04 -16.26
N VAL A 32 0.08 -52.29 -14.96
CA VAL A 32 1.20 -52.75 -14.13
C VAL A 32 1.48 -54.22 -14.46
N VAL A 33 2.64 -54.50 -15.03
CA VAL A 33 3.19 -55.86 -15.17
C VAL A 33 4.44 -55.96 -14.28
N PRO A 34 4.58 -56.98 -13.42
CA PRO A 34 5.72 -57.08 -12.51
C PRO A 34 6.96 -57.65 -13.21
N ASN A 35 8.12 -57.13 -12.77
CA ASN A 35 9.48 -57.62 -13.01
C ASN A 35 10.01 -57.61 -14.45
N GLN A 36 10.71 -56.52 -14.81
CA GLN A 36 12.00 -56.59 -15.50
C GLN A 36 12.92 -55.48 -14.97
N ALA A 37 14.17 -55.84 -14.67
CA ALA A 37 15.14 -54.99 -14.00
C ALA A 37 15.48 -53.73 -14.82
N ILE A 38 15.41 -52.56 -14.18
CA ILE A 38 15.84 -51.29 -14.76
C ILE A 38 17.33 -51.13 -14.47
N GLU A 39 18.15 -51.08 -15.52
CA GLU A 39 19.53 -50.59 -15.46
C GLU A 39 19.51 -49.12 -15.03
N ILE A 40 20.25 -48.81 -13.97
CA ILE A 40 20.42 -47.46 -13.44
C ILE A 40 21.28 -46.68 -14.42
N HIS A 41 20.66 -45.85 -15.25
CA HIS A 41 21.36 -44.77 -15.94
C HIS A 41 21.41 -43.54 -15.02
N ASP A 42 22.64 -43.15 -14.69
CA ASP A 42 23.02 -41.99 -13.88
C ASP A 42 22.09 -40.77 -14.09
N SER A 43 21.40 -40.40 -13.03
CA SER A 43 20.75 -39.11 -12.92
C SER A 43 21.81 -38.01 -12.98
N LYS A 44 21.85 -37.25 -14.07
CA LYS A 44 22.53 -35.95 -14.09
C LYS A 44 22.02 -35.11 -12.92
N LYS A 45 22.93 -34.84 -11.99
CA LYS A 45 22.79 -33.85 -10.93
C LYS A 45 22.36 -32.53 -11.57
N SER A 46 21.13 -32.11 -11.35
CA SER A 46 20.66 -30.77 -11.71
C SER A 46 21.54 -29.75 -11.00
N GLU A 47 22.22 -28.89 -11.76
CA GLU A 47 22.90 -27.72 -11.19
C GLU A 47 21.88 -26.85 -10.46
N PRO A 48 22.22 -26.24 -9.31
CA PRO A 48 21.34 -25.31 -8.64
C PRO A 48 21.09 -24.11 -9.58
N ILE A 49 19.82 -23.74 -9.76
CA ILE A 49 19.45 -22.49 -10.41
C ILE A 49 20.09 -21.37 -9.59
N GLN A 50 21.15 -20.76 -10.13
CA GLN A 50 21.78 -19.61 -9.51
C GLN A 50 20.82 -18.43 -9.70
N SER A 51 20.07 -18.09 -8.65
CA SER A 51 19.23 -16.90 -8.64
C SER A 51 20.10 -15.67 -8.89
N ASP A 52 19.63 -14.73 -9.71
CA ASP A 52 20.32 -13.47 -9.93
C ASP A 52 20.64 -12.78 -8.57
N PRO A 53 21.79 -12.09 -8.46
CA PRO A 53 22.13 -11.37 -7.23
C PRO A 53 21.06 -10.35 -6.87
N LEU A 54 20.69 -10.32 -5.58
CA LEU A 54 19.66 -9.41 -5.10
C LEU A 54 20.07 -7.95 -5.33
N GLN A 55 19.19 -7.19 -5.97
CA GLN A 55 19.34 -5.75 -6.18
C GLN A 55 18.60 -5.02 -5.06
N PRO A 56 19.31 -4.26 -4.20
CA PRO A 56 18.68 -3.48 -3.14
C PRO A 56 18.03 -2.21 -3.68
N ILE A 57 16.85 -1.92 -3.14
CA ILE A 57 16.21 -0.62 -3.18
C ILE A 57 16.46 0.02 -1.81
N TYR A 58 17.11 1.18 -1.81
CA TYR A 58 17.41 1.97 -0.61
C TYR A 58 16.38 3.10 -0.53
N GLU A 59 15.82 3.32 0.66
CA GLU A 59 14.89 4.45 0.88
C GLU A 59 15.66 5.76 1.07
N ASP A 60 16.72 5.71 1.86
CA ASP A 60 17.57 6.85 2.16
C ASP A 60 18.82 6.81 1.28
N TYR A 61 18.99 7.82 0.42
CA TYR A 61 20.17 7.95 -0.42
C TYR A 61 21.43 8.29 0.39
N GLU A 62 21.28 8.82 1.61
CA GLU A 62 22.38 9.12 2.53
C GLU A 62 22.73 7.91 3.42
N ASP A 63 21.76 7.06 3.77
CA ASP A 63 21.95 5.79 4.49
C ASP A 63 21.60 4.56 3.62
N ASP A 64 22.54 4.20 2.74
CA ASP A 64 22.47 2.98 1.93
C ASP A 64 22.67 1.69 2.73
N SER A 65 22.75 1.73 4.06
CA SER A 65 22.92 0.51 4.86
C SER A 65 21.66 -0.34 4.92
N ILE A 66 20.48 0.28 4.80
CA ILE A 66 19.18 -0.37 4.95
C ILE A 66 18.42 -0.36 3.64
N GLY A 67 18.03 -1.54 3.17
CA GLY A 67 17.28 -1.65 1.91
C GLY A 67 16.43 -2.91 1.84
N TYR A 68 15.68 -3.02 0.75
CA TYR A 68 14.84 -4.18 0.49
C TYR A 68 14.95 -4.67 -0.95
N SER A 69 14.48 -5.89 -1.21
CA SER A 69 14.32 -6.47 -2.53
C SER A 69 13.01 -7.24 -2.62
N LEU A 70 12.38 -7.18 -3.79
CA LEU A 70 11.15 -7.90 -4.12
C LEU A 70 11.38 -8.98 -5.19
N GLN A 71 12.63 -9.39 -5.38
CA GLN A 71 13.03 -10.45 -6.30
C GLN A 71 12.68 -11.83 -5.75
N ASN A 72 12.74 -12.86 -6.60
CA ASN A 72 12.45 -14.25 -6.22
C ASN A 72 11.06 -14.48 -5.60
N ASN A 73 10.10 -13.60 -5.90
CA ASN A 73 8.74 -13.61 -5.39
C ASN A 73 8.62 -13.51 -3.86
N GLN A 74 9.59 -12.86 -3.21
CA GLN A 74 9.63 -12.67 -1.77
C GLN A 74 10.00 -11.22 -1.45
N LEU A 75 9.61 -10.75 -0.27
CA LEU A 75 10.18 -9.54 0.30
C LEU A 75 11.40 -9.93 1.14
N GLN A 76 12.54 -9.30 0.85
CA GLN A 76 13.79 -9.51 1.56
C GLN A 76 14.34 -8.16 1.99
N ILE A 77 14.92 -8.07 3.18
CA ILE A 77 15.51 -6.84 3.73
C ILE A 77 16.98 -7.04 4.08
N THR A 78 17.73 -5.94 4.09
CA THR A 78 19.12 -5.87 4.50
C THR A 78 19.35 -4.68 5.43
N PHE A 79 20.27 -4.84 6.37
CA PHE A 79 20.74 -3.79 7.29
C PHE A 79 22.26 -3.56 7.16
N ASN A 80 22.86 -4.10 6.10
CA ASN A 80 24.30 -4.06 5.88
C ASN A 80 24.67 -3.96 4.40
N ARG A 81 23.99 -3.08 3.64
CA ARG A 81 24.28 -2.81 2.22
C ARG A 81 24.15 -4.03 1.30
N GLY A 82 23.20 -4.92 1.58
CA GLY A 82 22.95 -6.11 0.77
C GLY A 82 23.98 -7.23 0.96
N ASN A 83 24.86 -7.16 1.96
CA ASN A 83 25.80 -8.24 2.29
C ASN A 83 25.05 -9.46 2.85
N GLU A 84 24.03 -9.23 3.66
CA GLU A 84 23.13 -10.25 4.19
C GLU A 84 21.68 -9.86 3.94
N TRP A 85 20.85 -10.88 3.73
CA TRP A 85 19.44 -10.73 3.37
C TRP A 85 18.58 -11.59 4.28
N ILE A 86 17.49 -10.98 4.76
CA ILE A 86 16.53 -11.61 5.65
C ILE A 86 15.19 -11.65 4.91
N VAL A 87 14.60 -12.83 4.79
CA VAL A 87 13.27 -12.99 4.21
C VAL A 87 12.24 -12.50 5.21
N VAL A 88 11.39 -11.57 4.80
CA VAL A 88 10.24 -11.14 5.60
C VAL A 88 9.17 -12.23 5.49
N PRO A 89 8.61 -12.74 6.61
CA PRO A 89 7.67 -13.86 6.60
C PRO A 89 6.25 -13.45 6.16
N VAL A 90 6.15 -12.84 4.98
CA VAL A 90 4.91 -12.43 4.31
C VAL A 90 5.00 -12.73 2.82
N GLU A 91 3.91 -13.23 2.25
CA GLU A 91 3.81 -13.43 0.79
C GLU A 91 3.82 -12.10 0.07
N LYS A 92 4.63 -11.98 -0.99
CA LYS A 92 4.82 -10.74 -1.74
C LYS A 92 3.48 -10.17 -2.22
N GLU A 93 2.59 -11.02 -2.71
CA GLU A 93 1.31 -10.63 -3.29
C GLU A 93 0.42 -9.90 -2.29
N LYS A 94 0.45 -10.32 -1.02
CA LYS A 94 -0.38 -9.74 0.06
C LYS A 94 -0.04 -8.28 0.36
N LEU A 95 1.20 -7.85 0.09
CA LEU A 95 1.64 -6.45 0.22
C LEU A 95 0.96 -5.54 -0.82
N PHE A 96 0.53 -6.11 -1.95
CA PHE A 96 -0.05 -5.39 -3.08
C PHE A 96 -1.55 -5.63 -3.27
N GLU A 97 -2.18 -6.35 -2.34
CA GLU A 97 -3.63 -6.60 -2.37
C GLU A 97 -4.43 -5.31 -2.16
N GLY A 98 -5.61 -5.22 -2.78
CA GLY A 98 -6.46 -4.02 -2.81
C GLY A 98 -6.59 -3.40 -4.20
N GLU A 99 -6.87 -2.10 -4.28
CA GLU A 99 -7.01 -1.35 -5.53
C GLU A 99 -5.66 -0.85 -6.10
N TYR A 100 -4.55 -1.51 -5.77
CA TYR A 100 -3.22 -1.10 -6.23
C TYR A 100 -2.95 -1.57 -7.68
N SER A 101 -2.67 -0.62 -8.57
CA SER A 101 -2.40 -0.86 -10.00
C SER A 101 -0.96 -0.54 -10.42
N GLY A 102 -0.05 -0.32 -9.47
CA GLY A 102 1.36 -0.02 -9.77
C GLY A 102 2.18 -1.23 -10.20
N ASN A 103 3.48 -1.03 -10.39
CA ASN A 103 4.37 -2.00 -11.04
C ASN A 103 4.68 -3.26 -10.19
N LYS A 104 4.43 -3.23 -8.87
CA LYS A 104 4.74 -4.30 -7.89
C LYS A 104 6.23 -4.71 -7.86
N LYS A 105 7.11 -3.79 -8.27
CA LYS A 105 8.58 -3.89 -8.23
C LYS A 105 9.17 -3.13 -7.05
N GLU A 106 8.47 -2.10 -6.57
CA GLU A 106 8.74 -1.35 -5.35
C GLU A 106 7.59 -1.57 -4.37
N LEU A 107 7.87 -1.44 -3.08
CA LEU A 107 6.82 -1.43 -2.05
C LEU A 107 5.91 -0.20 -2.25
N ILE A 108 4.67 -0.31 -1.79
CA ILE A 108 3.75 0.82 -1.86
C ILE A 108 4.23 1.88 -0.87
N GLU A 109 4.41 3.10 -1.35
CA GLU A 109 4.79 4.24 -0.52
C GLU A 109 3.90 4.34 0.72
N ASN A 110 4.50 4.70 1.86
CA ASN A 110 3.82 4.81 3.16
C ASN A 110 3.24 3.50 3.71
N SER A 111 3.31 2.35 3.02
CA SER A 111 2.77 1.08 3.49
C SER A 111 3.73 0.28 4.37
N TYR A 112 4.89 0.82 4.70
CA TYR A 112 5.92 0.15 5.47
C TYR A 112 6.82 1.16 6.18
N ILE A 113 7.59 0.67 7.14
CA ILE A 113 8.64 1.40 7.86
C ILE A 113 9.87 0.51 7.83
N LEU A 114 11.00 1.03 7.35
CA LEU A 114 12.24 0.28 7.30
C LEU A 114 13.39 1.11 7.89
N THR A 115 13.66 0.90 9.17
CA THR A 115 14.71 1.58 9.92
C THR A 115 15.52 0.59 10.73
N GLN A 116 16.66 1.02 11.27
CA GLN A 116 17.54 0.17 12.10
C GLN A 116 16.84 -0.41 13.35
N LYS A 117 15.79 0.28 13.84
CA LYS A 117 15.04 -0.08 15.05
C LYS A 117 13.73 -0.81 14.76
N ARG A 118 13.18 -0.67 13.55
CA ARG A 118 11.85 -1.19 13.21
C ARG A 118 11.77 -1.48 11.71
N ALA A 119 11.44 -2.73 11.38
CA ALA A 119 10.91 -3.12 10.09
C ALA A 119 9.41 -3.41 10.27
N SER A 120 8.53 -2.81 9.49
CA SER A 120 7.08 -3.01 9.60
C SER A 120 6.44 -2.95 8.22
N PHE A 121 5.57 -3.89 7.89
CA PHE A 121 4.94 -3.98 6.56
C PHE A 121 3.44 -4.19 6.72
N LEU A 122 2.65 -3.23 6.22
CA LEU A 122 1.20 -3.30 6.23
C LEU A 122 0.73 -4.11 5.02
N TYR A 123 -0.10 -5.13 5.25
CA TYR A 123 -0.55 -6.03 4.20
C TYR A 123 -2.02 -6.42 4.40
N SER A 124 -2.63 -6.94 3.33
CA SER A 124 -4.00 -7.45 3.37
C SER A 124 -3.99 -8.96 3.19
N ASP A 125 -4.63 -9.67 4.12
CA ASP A 125 -4.72 -11.13 4.10
C ASP A 125 -6.18 -11.60 4.13
N GLY A 126 -6.49 -12.57 3.28
CA GLY A 126 -7.86 -12.98 3.00
C GLY A 126 -8.07 -14.47 3.21
N THR A 127 -8.34 -14.86 4.45
CA THR A 127 -8.96 -16.14 4.84
C THR A 127 -10.27 -15.96 5.63
N SER A 128 -10.71 -14.71 5.89
CA SER A 128 -11.98 -14.45 6.60
C SER A 128 -13.19 -14.63 5.68
N PRO A 129 -14.29 -15.28 6.15
CA PRO A 129 -15.51 -15.46 5.37
C PRO A 129 -16.19 -14.15 4.92
N ASN A 130 -15.89 -13.02 5.57
CA ASN A 130 -16.65 -11.77 5.44
C ASN A 130 -15.82 -10.58 4.89
N GLY A 131 -14.55 -10.79 4.51
CA GLY A 131 -13.69 -9.73 3.98
C GLY A 131 -12.20 -10.05 4.15
N LYS A 132 -11.32 -9.09 3.87
CA LYS A 132 -9.89 -9.24 4.14
C LYS A 132 -9.54 -8.63 5.50
N SER A 133 -8.62 -9.25 6.21
CA SER A 133 -7.95 -8.64 7.36
C SER A 133 -6.86 -7.70 6.89
N ILE A 134 -6.70 -6.58 7.57
CA ILE A 134 -5.53 -5.70 7.41
C ILE A 134 -4.62 -5.98 8.58
N LYS A 135 -3.37 -6.32 8.27
CA LYS A 135 -2.40 -6.82 9.24
C LYS A 135 -1.10 -6.06 9.12
N LEU A 136 -0.37 -5.99 10.23
CA LEU A 136 0.97 -5.41 10.28
C LEU A 136 1.92 -6.50 10.76
N ILE A 137 2.88 -6.87 9.90
CA ILE A 137 3.99 -7.73 10.30
C ILE A 137 5.19 -6.85 10.61
N TYR A 138 5.84 -7.07 11.75
CA TYR A 138 6.96 -6.22 12.17
C TYR A 138 8.04 -6.98 12.93
N SER A 139 9.22 -6.36 12.94
CA SER A 139 10.39 -6.77 13.70
C SER A 139 11.04 -5.54 14.33
N GLN A 140 11.52 -5.68 15.57
CA GLN A 140 12.25 -4.66 16.32
C GLN A 140 13.71 -5.05 16.58
N ASP A 141 14.16 -6.19 16.03
CA ASP A 141 15.47 -6.78 16.27
C ASP A 141 16.21 -7.10 14.97
N GLN A 142 15.98 -6.27 13.94
CA GLN A 142 16.58 -6.37 12.61
C GLN A 142 16.22 -7.67 11.88
N GLY A 143 14.97 -8.11 12.00
CA GLY A 143 14.44 -9.27 11.30
C GLY A 143 14.80 -10.62 11.92
N LYS A 144 15.34 -10.66 13.14
CA LYS A 144 15.64 -11.93 13.84
C LYS A 144 14.37 -12.59 14.37
N THR A 145 13.43 -11.79 14.87
CA THR A 145 12.09 -12.23 15.26
C THR A 145 11.03 -11.34 14.60
N TRP A 146 9.85 -11.93 14.40
CA TRP A 146 8.73 -11.29 13.71
C TRP A 146 7.44 -11.49 14.51
N GLU A 147 6.68 -10.41 14.62
CA GLU A 147 5.33 -10.39 15.19
C GLU A 147 4.35 -9.98 14.10
N ASP A 148 3.11 -10.46 14.23
CA ASP A 148 2.07 -10.28 13.22
C ASP A 148 0.75 -9.97 13.92
N THR A 149 0.27 -8.74 13.75
CA THR A 149 -0.91 -8.22 14.45
C THR A 149 -2.02 -7.90 13.46
N ILE A 150 -3.27 -7.98 13.94
CA ILE A 150 -4.44 -7.59 13.18
C ILE A 150 -4.72 -6.12 13.49
N VAL A 151 -4.67 -5.26 12.48
CA VAL A 151 -5.09 -3.86 12.59
C VAL A 151 -6.61 -3.79 12.56
N THR A 152 -7.23 -4.51 11.63
CA THR A 152 -8.68 -4.64 11.53
C THR A 152 -9.10 -5.89 10.75
N GLU A 153 -10.32 -6.37 11.03
CA GLU A 153 -10.93 -7.48 10.32
C GLU A 153 -12.02 -6.98 9.36
N ASN A 154 -12.25 -7.75 8.28
CA ASN A 154 -13.37 -7.53 7.35
C ASN A 154 -13.37 -6.13 6.71
N TYR A 155 -12.20 -5.66 6.30
CA TYR A 155 -12.05 -4.40 5.59
C TYR A 155 -12.28 -4.60 4.07
N PRO A 156 -12.88 -3.62 3.36
CA PRO A 156 -12.96 -3.64 1.90
C PRO A 156 -11.57 -3.66 1.24
N PRO A 157 -11.47 -3.94 -0.06
CA PRO A 157 -10.21 -3.79 -0.79
C PRO A 157 -9.61 -2.39 -0.58
N ILE A 158 -8.37 -2.33 -0.07
CA ILE A 158 -7.73 -1.07 0.31
C ILE A 158 -7.33 -0.26 -0.93
N ARG A 159 -7.68 1.03 -0.99
CA ARG A 159 -7.16 1.99 -1.97
C ARG A 159 -5.97 2.78 -1.42
N PHE A 160 -6.13 3.49 -0.31
CA PHE A 160 -5.06 4.24 0.37
C PHE A 160 -4.57 3.47 1.59
N ARG A 161 -3.27 3.54 1.87
CA ARG A 161 -2.69 2.96 3.08
C ARG A 161 -1.48 3.75 3.53
N LYS A 162 -1.38 3.97 4.84
CA LYS A 162 -0.24 4.58 5.51
C LYS A 162 -0.04 3.95 6.88
N VAL A 163 1.20 3.69 7.25
CA VAL A 163 1.60 3.27 8.60
C VAL A 163 2.80 4.07 9.05
N GLU A 164 2.76 4.59 10.27
CA GLU A 164 3.90 5.30 10.86
C GLU A 164 3.91 5.13 12.39
N PHE A 165 5.09 5.23 12.99
CA PHE A 165 5.30 5.27 14.43
C PHE A 165 6.03 6.55 14.80
N LEU A 166 5.41 7.40 15.64
CA LEU A 166 6.04 8.63 16.13
C LEU A 166 7.04 8.35 17.24
N ASN A 167 6.82 7.26 17.98
CA ASN A 167 7.72 6.78 19.01
C ASN A 167 7.57 5.25 19.19
N GLU A 168 8.26 4.67 20.17
CA GLU A 168 8.24 3.22 20.39
C GLU A 168 6.85 2.66 20.77
N SER A 169 5.97 3.51 21.33
CA SER A 169 4.63 3.13 21.78
C SER A 169 3.50 3.60 20.88
N PHE A 170 3.57 4.85 20.38
CA PHE A 170 2.50 5.46 19.58
C PHE A 170 2.78 5.30 18.09
N GLY A 171 1.79 4.75 17.40
CA GLY A 171 1.76 4.65 15.95
C GLY A 171 0.34 4.70 15.43
N TYR A 172 0.21 4.88 14.12
CA TYR A 172 -1.07 4.98 13.46
C TYR A 172 -1.06 4.25 12.12
N VAL A 173 -2.25 3.79 11.71
CA VAL A 173 -2.56 3.27 10.39
C VAL A 173 -3.73 4.04 9.83
N ILE A 174 -3.59 4.57 8.61
CA ILE A 174 -4.67 5.23 7.87
C ILE A 174 -4.94 4.40 6.63
N ILE A 175 -6.17 3.93 6.47
CA ILE A 175 -6.58 3.14 5.31
C ILE A 175 -7.88 3.69 4.72
N SER A 176 -8.03 3.53 3.40
CA SER A 176 -9.28 3.82 2.71
C SER A 176 -9.76 2.66 1.84
N GLY A 177 -11.06 2.57 1.60
CA GLY A 177 -11.66 1.56 0.74
C GLY A 177 -13.15 1.79 0.50
N ASP A 178 -13.80 0.78 -0.08
CA ASP A 178 -15.22 0.82 -0.49
C ASP A 178 -15.54 1.97 -1.48
N ARG A 179 -14.67 2.13 -2.49
CA ARG A 179 -14.78 3.27 -3.38
C ARG A 179 -15.98 3.14 -4.33
N THR A 180 -16.91 4.09 -4.27
CA THR A 180 -18.08 4.18 -5.16
C THR A 180 -18.31 5.62 -5.61
N MET A 181 -18.42 5.86 -6.92
CA MET A 181 -18.72 7.19 -7.49
C MET A 181 -17.84 8.32 -6.93
N SER A 182 -16.51 8.08 -6.90
CA SER A 182 -15.51 9.02 -6.37
C SER A 182 -15.61 9.33 -4.87
N GLN A 183 -16.34 8.50 -4.13
CA GLN A 183 -16.40 8.52 -2.67
C GLN A 183 -15.76 7.26 -2.11
N GLU A 184 -15.25 7.34 -0.88
CA GLU A 184 -14.69 6.20 -0.15
C GLU A 184 -14.84 6.36 1.36
N TRP A 185 -14.67 5.27 2.10
CA TRP A 185 -14.47 5.33 3.54
C TRP A 185 -12.99 5.46 3.88
N THR A 186 -12.70 6.32 4.84
CA THR A 186 -11.38 6.47 5.46
C THR A 186 -11.49 6.08 6.92
N THR A 187 -10.58 5.21 7.37
CA THR A 187 -10.53 4.74 8.75
C THR A 187 -9.12 4.92 9.29
N VAL A 188 -9.02 5.44 10.51
CA VAL A 188 -7.76 5.62 11.22
C VAL A 188 -7.74 4.67 12.41
N TYR A 189 -6.62 4.00 12.59
CA TYR A 189 -6.34 3.14 13.73
C TYR A 189 -5.10 3.67 14.44
N ILE A 190 -5.13 3.67 15.77
CA ILE A 190 -3.99 4.07 16.59
C ILE A 190 -3.56 2.93 17.52
N THR A 191 -2.27 2.87 17.82
CA THR A 191 -1.71 2.03 18.86
C THR A 191 -1.03 2.90 19.91
N LYS A 192 -1.06 2.45 21.17
CA LYS A 192 -0.32 3.07 22.30
C LYS A 192 0.59 2.06 23.00
N ASP A 193 0.78 0.88 22.40
CA ASP A 193 1.55 -0.23 22.94
C ASP A 193 2.52 -0.82 21.91
N GLY A 194 2.97 0.00 20.95
CA GLY A 194 4.03 -0.34 20.01
C GLY A 194 3.58 -1.17 18.80
N GLY A 195 2.27 -1.28 18.59
CA GLY A 195 1.65 -2.06 17.52
C GLY A 195 1.03 -3.37 17.97
N ASN A 196 1.07 -3.69 19.27
CA ASN A 196 0.48 -4.92 19.80
C ASN A 196 -1.06 -4.92 19.64
N GLN A 197 -1.69 -3.78 19.91
CA GLN A 197 -3.13 -3.59 19.73
C GLN A 197 -3.43 -2.28 18.99
N TRP A 198 -4.51 -2.31 18.20
CA TRP A 198 -4.99 -1.20 17.39
C TRP A 198 -6.42 -0.84 17.79
N LYS A 199 -6.67 0.46 17.99
CA LYS A 199 -7.99 1.01 18.27
C LYS A 199 -8.41 1.90 17.11
N GLU A 200 -9.58 1.64 16.55
CA GLU A 200 -10.22 2.52 15.57
C GLU A 200 -10.58 3.88 16.21
N THR A 201 -10.34 4.98 15.49
CA THR A 201 -10.76 6.32 15.89
C THR A 201 -12.19 6.61 15.44
N THR A 202 -12.78 7.71 15.89
CA THR A 202 -14.03 8.21 15.31
C THR A 202 -13.83 8.55 13.83
N HIS A 203 -14.84 8.33 12.99
CA HIS A 203 -14.82 8.74 11.58
C HIS A 203 -15.00 10.25 11.42
N SER A 204 -14.28 10.86 10.48
CA SER A 204 -14.47 12.28 10.11
C SER A 204 -15.79 12.55 9.39
N ASN A 205 -16.50 11.51 8.93
CA ASN A 205 -17.68 11.56 8.07
C ASN A 205 -17.45 12.19 6.68
N VAL A 206 -16.19 12.45 6.31
CA VAL A 206 -15.82 12.89 4.96
C VAL A 206 -15.74 11.68 4.05
N THR A 207 -16.46 11.71 2.93
CA THR A 207 -16.47 10.61 1.95
C THR A 207 -15.67 10.93 0.69
N ARG A 208 -15.07 12.11 0.58
CA ARG A 208 -14.14 12.45 -0.52
C ARG A 208 -12.89 11.57 -0.42
N LEU A 209 -12.24 11.31 -1.54
CA LEU A 209 -11.01 10.50 -1.55
C LEU A 209 -9.91 11.15 -0.70
N ILE A 210 -9.29 10.39 0.21
CA ILE A 210 -8.16 10.85 1.02
C ILE A 210 -6.95 11.12 0.12
N ALA A 211 -6.31 12.26 0.35
CA ALA A 211 -5.04 12.64 -0.24
C ALA A 211 -3.88 12.13 0.61
N ASP A 212 -3.91 12.43 1.91
CA ASP A 212 -2.91 12.00 2.89
C ASP A 212 -3.46 12.18 4.31
N GLY A 213 -2.71 11.73 5.32
CA GLY A 213 -2.98 12.01 6.72
C GLY A 213 -1.81 11.60 7.61
N GLY A 214 -1.85 12.03 8.87
CA GLY A 214 -0.84 11.66 9.85
C GLY A 214 -0.99 12.37 11.18
N PHE A 215 -0.11 12.02 12.13
CA PHE A 215 -0.10 12.59 13.47
C PHE A 215 1.21 13.34 13.72
N VAL A 216 1.15 14.46 14.45
CA VAL A 216 2.33 15.21 14.90
C VAL A 216 2.65 14.95 16.37
N ASP A 217 1.70 14.39 17.10
CA ASP A 217 1.85 13.77 18.42
C ASP A 217 0.67 12.85 18.71
N GLU A 218 0.62 12.29 19.92
CA GLU A 218 -0.38 11.32 20.35
C GLU A 218 -1.82 11.87 20.42
N SER A 219 -1.98 13.20 20.36
CA SER A 219 -3.29 13.88 20.44
C SER A 219 -3.67 14.60 19.16
N THR A 220 -2.69 15.10 18.41
CA THR A 220 -2.89 15.98 17.26
C THR A 220 -2.62 15.24 15.96
N GLY A 221 -3.65 15.09 15.14
CA GLY A 221 -3.58 14.41 13.85
C GLY A 221 -4.44 15.07 12.78
N PHE A 222 -4.18 14.71 11.53
CA PHE A 222 -4.71 15.38 10.35
C PHE A 222 -5.12 14.41 9.26
N LEU A 223 -6.19 14.74 8.54
CA LEU A 223 -6.65 14.04 7.35
C LEU A 223 -6.92 15.06 6.24
N SER A 224 -6.25 14.89 5.10
CA SER A 224 -6.41 15.72 3.92
C SER A 224 -7.24 14.99 2.88
N PHE A 225 -8.27 15.64 2.34
CA PHE A 225 -9.22 15.03 1.41
C PHE A 225 -9.32 15.81 0.10
N GLY A 226 -9.77 15.11 -0.94
CA GLY A 226 -10.20 15.73 -2.19
C GLY A 226 -9.13 15.81 -3.26
N ILE A 227 -8.71 14.66 -3.81
CA ILE A 227 -7.71 14.63 -4.90
C ILE A 227 -8.29 14.90 -6.30
N LEU A 228 -9.62 14.86 -6.45
CA LEU A 228 -10.30 15.01 -7.75
C LEU A 228 -10.85 16.43 -7.90
N ASN A 229 -10.30 17.18 -8.85
CA ASN A 229 -10.67 18.57 -9.16
C ASN A 229 -10.85 19.47 -7.91
N PRO A 230 -9.85 19.54 -7.01
CA PRO A 230 -9.96 20.37 -5.82
C PRO A 230 -9.93 21.86 -6.18
N GLU A 231 -10.81 22.64 -5.56
CA GLU A 231 -10.81 24.11 -5.66
C GLU A 231 -10.25 24.79 -4.40
N GLU A 232 -10.26 24.06 -3.28
CA GLU A 232 -9.78 24.49 -1.97
C GLU A 232 -9.29 23.26 -1.18
N PRO A 233 -8.32 23.43 -0.26
CA PRO A 233 -7.86 22.34 0.60
C PRO A 233 -8.96 21.91 1.56
N SER A 234 -9.09 20.61 1.78
CA SER A 234 -9.99 20.04 2.76
C SER A 234 -9.16 19.30 3.79
N LEU A 235 -8.87 19.97 4.90
CA LEU A 235 -8.03 19.46 5.99
C LEU A 235 -8.88 19.32 7.25
N TYR A 236 -8.86 18.13 7.83
CA TYR A 236 -9.52 17.84 9.10
C TYR A 236 -8.46 17.59 10.16
N ALA A 237 -8.71 18.07 11.37
CA ALA A 237 -7.83 17.93 12.51
C ALA A 237 -8.53 17.19 13.65
N THR A 238 -7.75 16.46 14.44
CA THR A 238 -8.11 15.99 15.77
C THR A 238 -7.12 16.58 16.77
N GLN A 239 -7.58 16.88 17.98
CA GLN A 239 -6.74 17.32 19.11
C GLN A 239 -6.95 16.45 20.35
N ASP A 240 -7.67 15.34 20.20
CA ASP A 240 -8.03 14.39 21.26
C ASP A 240 -7.65 12.94 20.89
N GLY A 241 -6.70 12.76 19.95
CA GLY A 241 -6.21 11.45 19.55
C GLY A 241 -7.20 10.67 18.67
N GLY A 242 -8.07 11.37 17.94
CA GLY A 242 -9.05 10.80 17.02
C GLY A 242 -10.40 10.49 17.66
N ASP A 243 -10.65 10.89 18.91
CA ASP A 243 -11.98 10.76 19.51
C ASP A 243 -12.99 11.71 18.83
N SER A 244 -12.53 12.84 18.28
CA SER A 244 -13.28 13.72 17.39
C SER A 244 -12.42 14.32 16.27
N TRP A 245 -13.07 14.68 15.15
CA TRP A 245 -12.45 15.31 13.99
C TRP A 245 -13.26 16.53 13.56
N SER A 246 -12.58 17.64 13.26
CA SER A 246 -13.20 18.88 12.78
C SER A 246 -12.42 19.45 11.59
N GLU A 247 -13.12 20.10 10.68
CA GLU A 247 -12.48 20.83 9.58
C GLU A 247 -11.64 22.01 10.12
N ALA A 248 -10.44 22.18 9.57
CA ALA A 248 -9.54 23.26 9.91
C ALA A 248 -9.78 24.48 9.01
N ASP A 249 -9.73 25.67 9.59
CA ASP A 249 -9.91 26.93 8.86
C ASP A 249 -8.60 27.34 8.19
N ILE A 250 -8.56 27.34 6.85
CA ILE A 250 -7.36 27.72 6.08
C ILE A 250 -7.58 29.08 5.40
N TYR A 251 -6.83 30.09 5.85
CA TYR A 251 -6.88 31.44 5.29
C TYR A 251 -5.94 31.57 4.08
N ILE A 252 -6.50 31.39 2.89
CA ILE A 252 -5.79 31.56 1.62
C ILE A 252 -5.99 32.98 1.10
N PRO A 253 -4.91 33.74 0.77
CA PRO A 253 -5.03 35.01 0.08
C PRO A 253 -5.73 34.86 -1.29
N GLU A 254 -6.57 35.81 -1.69
CA GLU A 254 -7.37 35.73 -2.93
C GLU A 254 -6.55 35.38 -4.18
N LYS A 255 -5.32 35.90 -4.28
CA LYS A 255 -4.39 35.62 -5.39
C LYS A 255 -3.98 34.15 -5.52
N TYR A 256 -4.22 33.33 -4.49
CA TYR A 256 -3.88 31.90 -4.42
C TYR A 256 -5.10 30.98 -4.36
N HIS A 257 -6.32 31.52 -4.46
CA HIS A 257 -7.51 30.70 -4.58
C HIS A 257 -7.41 29.78 -5.81
N LYS A 258 -7.80 28.51 -5.63
CA LYS A 258 -7.67 27.45 -6.65
C LYS A 258 -6.24 27.15 -7.11
N ILE A 259 -5.22 27.74 -6.46
CA ILE A 259 -3.81 27.42 -6.72
C ILE A 259 -3.28 26.47 -5.65
N PHE A 260 -3.49 26.75 -4.36
CA PHE A 260 -3.08 25.83 -3.29
C PHE A 260 -4.31 25.08 -2.79
N VAL A 261 -4.42 23.79 -3.15
CA VAL A 261 -5.69 23.06 -3.12
C VAL A 261 -5.62 21.66 -2.50
N ILE A 262 -4.43 21.09 -2.27
CA ILE A 262 -4.28 19.83 -1.53
C ILE A 262 -3.25 20.03 -0.42
N ALA A 263 -3.68 19.86 0.82
CA ALA A 263 -2.79 19.92 1.97
C ALA A 263 -2.00 18.61 2.10
N GLU A 264 -0.71 18.73 2.37
CA GLU A 264 0.14 17.62 2.85
C GLU A 264 -0.09 17.41 4.36
N VAL A 265 0.59 16.44 4.96
CA VAL A 265 0.51 16.25 6.41
C VAL A 265 1.22 17.41 7.11
N PRO A 266 0.53 18.10 8.04
CA PRO A 266 1.21 19.10 8.85
C PRO A 266 2.34 18.51 9.69
N PHE A 267 3.37 19.30 9.95
CA PHE A 267 4.54 18.92 10.71
C PHE A 267 4.89 19.99 11.75
N LYS A 268 5.67 19.60 12.76
CA LYS A 268 6.17 20.51 13.79
C LYS A 268 7.38 21.27 13.26
N GLU A 269 7.33 22.59 13.37
CA GLU A 269 8.46 23.47 13.13
C GLU A 269 8.62 24.37 14.35
N GLU A 270 9.67 24.13 15.14
CA GLU A 270 9.90 24.82 16.41
C GLU A 270 8.72 24.69 17.38
N ASP A 271 8.01 25.78 17.66
CA ASP A 271 6.88 25.88 18.59
C ASP A 271 5.51 25.96 17.90
N TYR A 272 5.45 25.83 16.58
CA TYR A 272 4.23 25.89 15.79
C TYR A 272 4.09 24.72 14.82
N LEU A 273 2.92 24.60 14.18
CA LEU A 273 2.71 23.66 13.09
C LEU A 273 2.80 24.35 11.74
N ALA A 274 3.43 23.70 10.78
CA ALA A 274 3.47 24.12 9.39
C ALA A 274 2.81 23.07 8.51
N VAL A 275 2.23 23.50 7.40
CA VAL A 275 1.72 22.61 6.35
C VAL A 275 2.07 23.17 4.99
N TYR A 276 2.44 22.30 4.06
CA TYR A 276 2.53 22.64 2.66
C TYR A 276 1.22 22.30 1.97
N ILE A 277 0.73 23.23 1.15
CA ILE A 277 -0.45 23.01 0.32
C ILE A 277 0.00 23.12 -1.14
N ASN A 278 -0.09 22.00 -1.85
CA ASN A 278 0.32 21.89 -3.24
C ASN A 278 -0.84 22.20 -4.20
N GLN A 279 -0.52 22.21 -5.49
CA GLN A 279 -1.44 22.65 -6.54
C GLN A 279 -2.40 21.57 -7.06
N GLY A 280 -2.33 20.37 -6.48
CA GLY A 280 -3.05 19.22 -6.96
C GLY A 280 -2.63 18.77 -8.37
N PRO A 281 -3.35 17.80 -8.95
CA PRO A 281 -2.93 17.14 -10.19
C PRO A 281 -2.97 18.04 -11.44
N ASN A 282 -3.68 19.17 -11.38
CA ASN A 282 -3.89 20.08 -12.52
C ASN A 282 -3.16 21.42 -12.35
N GLY A 283 -2.27 21.54 -11.36
CA GLY A 283 -1.56 22.79 -11.07
C GLY A 283 -0.57 23.20 -12.14
N ASP A 284 -0.65 24.45 -12.58
CA ASP A 284 0.26 25.06 -13.57
C ASP A 284 0.93 26.36 -13.07
N TYR A 285 0.60 26.81 -11.86
CA TYR A 285 1.13 28.03 -11.28
C TYR A 285 2.64 27.92 -11.10
N GLN A 286 3.38 28.88 -11.70
CA GLN A 286 4.85 28.91 -11.69
C GLN A 286 5.47 27.57 -12.15
N GLY A 287 4.87 26.94 -13.16
CA GLY A 287 5.33 25.66 -13.70
C GLY A 287 4.95 24.44 -12.86
N GLY A 288 3.95 24.56 -11.97
CA GLY A 288 3.38 23.46 -11.19
C GLY A 288 4.23 22.99 -10.01
N LYS A 289 5.37 23.64 -9.74
CA LYS A 289 6.33 23.22 -8.71
C LYS A 289 6.15 23.91 -7.37
N VAL A 290 5.52 25.09 -7.34
CA VAL A 290 5.40 25.89 -6.12
C VAL A 290 4.33 25.33 -5.19
N LYS A 291 4.63 25.23 -3.90
CA LYS A 291 3.66 24.97 -2.83
C LYS A 291 3.48 26.23 -1.97
N GLY A 292 2.35 26.36 -1.29
CA GLY A 292 2.16 27.37 -0.26
C GLY A 292 2.50 26.80 1.11
N LYS A 293 3.35 27.47 1.90
CA LYS A 293 3.56 27.17 3.32
C LYS A 293 2.55 27.94 4.16
N PHE A 294 1.83 27.24 5.02
CA PHE A 294 0.87 27.80 5.96
C PHE A 294 1.29 27.44 7.39
N ILE A 295 0.99 28.33 8.34
CA ILE A 295 1.39 28.19 9.74
C ILE A 295 0.14 28.22 10.63
N SER A 296 0.12 27.34 11.63
CA SER A 296 -0.87 27.30 12.71
C SER A 296 -0.18 27.49 14.06
N ASN A 297 -0.78 28.32 14.91
CA ASN A 297 -0.34 28.56 16.30
C ASN A 297 -1.37 28.03 17.33
N ASP A 298 -2.35 27.26 16.87
CA ASP A 298 -3.47 26.74 17.67
C ASP A 298 -3.66 25.23 17.45
N ASN A 299 -2.54 24.52 17.28
CA ASN A 299 -2.47 23.08 17.06
C ASN A 299 -3.29 22.60 15.85
N GLY A 300 -3.30 23.39 14.79
CA GLY A 300 -3.84 23.03 13.48
C GLY A 300 -5.32 23.33 13.27
N ASN A 301 -5.96 24.09 14.17
CA ASN A 301 -7.34 24.53 13.99
C ASN A 301 -7.44 25.64 12.94
N THR A 302 -6.50 26.60 12.94
CA THR A 302 -6.45 27.68 11.95
C THR A 302 -5.07 27.80 11.30
N TRP A 303 -5.07 28.08 10.00
CA TRP A 303 -3.86 28.14 9.17
C TRP A 303 -3.78 29.45 8.40
N LYS A 304 -2.62 30.12 8.47
CA LYS A 304 -2.37 31.37 7.74
C LYS A 304 -1.24 31.18 6.74
N PHE A 305 -1.44 31.70 5.53
CA PHE A 305 -0.38 31.73 4.52
C PHE A 305 0.85 32.45 5.06
N SER A 306 2.01 31.82 4.90
CA SER A 306 3.31 32.37 5.28
C SER A 306 4.10 32.77 4.03
N MET A 307 4.43 31.81 3.18
CA MET A 307 5.24 32.04 1.97
C MET A 307 5.01 30.98 0.90
N GLU A 308 5.42 31.29 -0.32
CA GLU A 308 5.62 30.28 -1.36
C GLU A 308 6.91 29.52 -1.10
N VAL A 309 6.91 28.22 -1.42
CA VAL A 309 8.10 27.37 -1.37
C VAL A 309 8.24 26.59 -2.66
N ILE A 310 9.48 26.39 -3.09
CA ILE A 310 9.82 25.43 -4.15
C ILE A 310 10.36 24.20 -3.42
N PRO A 311 9.75 23.01 -3.57
CA PRO A 311 10.31 21.78 -3.01
C PRO A 311 11.73 21.61 -3.54
N ASN A 312 12.69 21.38 -2.65
CA ASN A 312 13.99 20.88 -3.10
C ASN A 312 13.77 19.47 -3.68
N GLU A 313 14.56 19.07 -4.68
CA GLU A 313 14.44 17.75 -5.33
C GLU A 313 14.65 16.56 -4.35
N THR A 314 15.03 16.81 -3.10
CA THR A 314 15.27 15.81 -2.04
C THR A 314 14.12 15.63 -1.04
N ASP A 315 13.01 16.37 -1.14
CA ASP A 315 11.86 16.25 -0.21
C ASP A 315 10.66 15.49 -0.83
N ILE A 316 10.93 14.54 -1.73
CA ILE A 316 9.92 13.66 -2.37
C ILE A 316 10.36 12.21 -2.25
#